data_AF-I1IHY0-F1
#
_entry.id   AF-I1IHY0-F1
#
_cell.length_a   1.000
_cell.length_b   1.000
_cell.length_c   1.000
_cell.angle_alpha   90.00
_cell.angle_beta   90.00
_cell.angle_gamma   90.00
#
_symmetry.space_group_name_H-M   'P 1'
#
loop_
_entity.id
_entity.type
_entity.pdbx_description
1 polymer ?
#
loop_
_entity_poly.entity_id
_entity_poly.type
_entity_poly.pdbx_seq_one_letter_code
_entity_poly.pdbx_strand_id
1 'polypeptide(L)'
;MVSSSSSPLPPRLQQDSKVTKEQLFYCWMNVSSTLQMEAKFFRFLKLVGVGFKARTEREGRELFLKLGYSHEVQFTAPPAVRVFCFKPNILCCTGLDKDRVHHFAGAVRSCKPPEVYKGKGILYIDEVIKLKPGKKQKK
;
A
#
# COMPACT_ATOMS: atom_id res chain seq x y z
N MET A 1 8.55 52.81 21.97
CA MET A 1 9.51 52.22 21.00
C MET A 1 10.63 51.64 21.86
N VAL A 2 10.89 50.34 22.00
CA VAL A 2 10.68 49.14 21.19
C VAL A 2 10.36 47.98 22.16
N SER A 3 9.29 47.23 21.90
CA SER A 3 8.97 45.96 22.56
C SER A 3 9.51 44.82 21.69
N SER A 4 10.71 44.34 21.99
CA SER A 4 11.31 43.14 21.40
C SER A 4 10.94 41.92 22.23
N SER A 5 9.89 41.22 21.80
CA SER A 5 9.54 39.89 22.29
C SER A 5 10.58 38.87 21.79
N SER A 6 11.62 38.63 22.60
CA SER A 6 12.49 37.47 22.40
C SER A 6 11.73 36.23 22.87
N SER A 7 11.16 35.49 21.92
CA SER A 7 10.66 34.13 22.14
C SER A 7 11.75 33.27 22.79
N PRO A 8 11.48 32.57 23.92
CA PRO A 8 12.45 31.66 24.50
C PRO A 8 12.69 30.49 23.53
N LEU A 9 13.94 30.32 23.11
CA LEU A 9 14.42 29.14 22.37
C LEU A 9 14.22 27.87 23.23
N PRO A 10 14.04 26.69 22.62
CA PRO A 10 13.96 25.45 23.38
C PRO A 10 15.24 25.25 24.20
N PRO A 11 15.14 24.67 25.41
CA PRO A 11 16.29 24.49 26.28
C PRO A 11 17.36 23.66 25.58
N ARG A 12 18.51 24.30 25.47
CA ARG A 12 19.79 23.77 25.04
C ARG A 12 20.08 22.49 25.83
N LEU A 13 20.40 21.41 25.11
CA LEU A 13 20.88 20.14 25.65
C LEU A 13 21.94 20.39 26.74
N GLN A 14 21.52 20.29 27.99
CA GLN A 14 22.38 20.24 29.16
C GLN A 14 22.52 18.75 29.50
N GLN A 15 23.76 18.24 29.46
CA GLN A 15 24.10 16.88 29.84
C GLN A 15 24.00 16.74 31.35
N ASP A 16 22.86 16.28 31.87
CA ASP A 16 22.70 15.92 33.28
C ASP A 16 22.59 14.38 33.45
N SER A 17 23.54 13.83 34.19
CA SER A 17 23.96 12.42 34.21
C SER A 17 23.28 11.54 35.27
N LYS A 18 22.00 11.77 35.59
CA LYS A 18 21.26 10.88 36.52
C LYS A 18 19.86 10.57 35.99
N VAL A 19 19.79 9.65 35.03
CA VAL A 19 18.54 9.04 34.55
C VAL A 19 18.00 8.13 35.65
N THR A 20 16.96 8.57 36.36
CA THR A 20 16.29 7.83 37.43
C THR A 20 15.63 6.56 36.86
N LYS A 21 15.67 5.44 37.61
CA LYS A 21 15.09 4.14 37.21
C LYS A 21 13.61 4.24 36.80
N GLU A 22 12.89 5.22 37.32
CA GLU A 22 11.50 5.53 36.98
C GLU A 22 11.34 6.10 35.56
N GLN A 23 12.26 6.95 35.09
CA GLN A 23 12.25 7.44 33.71
C GLN A 23 12.64 6.34 32.71
N LEU A 24 13.55 5.44 33.08
CA LEU A 24 13.81 4.22 32.30
C LEU A 24 12.61 3.27 32.30
N PHE A 25 11.85 3.21 33.40
CA PHE A 25 10.63 2.41 33.50
C PHE A 25 9.50 2.97 32.62
N TYR A 26 9.28 4.29 32.62
CA TYR A 26 8.32 4.93 31.71
C TYR A 26 8.76 4.91 30.24
N CYS A 27 10.07 4.94 29.97
CA CYS A 27 10.62 4.73 28.62
C CYS A 27 10.47 3.27 28.16
N TRP A 28 10.69 2.29 29.05
CA TRP A 28 10.51 0.86 28.78
C TRP A 28 9.03 0.47 28.59
N MET A 29 8.11 1.06 29.37
CA MET A 29 6.67 0.85 29.23
C MET A 29 6.08 1.49 27.95
N ASN A 30 6.55 2.66 27.51
CA ASN A 30 6.07 3.28 26.26
C ASN A 30 6.60 2.59 25.00
N VAL A 31 7.76 1.92 25.07
CA VAL A 31 8.31 1.17 23.94
C VAL A 31 7.52 -0.12 23.67
N SER A 32 6.83 -0.66 24.68
CA SER A 32 6.09 -1.92 24.54
C SER A 32 4.78 -1.79 23.73
N SER A 33 4.14 -0.61 23.66
CA SER A 33 2.98 -0.42 22.76
C SER A 33 3.36 -0.30 21.27
N THR A 34 4.65 -0.46 20.94
CA THR A 34 5.12 -0.77 19.59
C THR A 34 5.03 -2.27 19.35
N LEU A 35 3.97 -2.93 19.85
CA LEU A 35 3.64 -4.30 19.47
C LEU A 35 3.32 -4.27 17.98
N GLN A 36 4.34 -4.66 17.21
CA GLN A 36 4.28 -5.31 15.91
C GLN A 36 2.84 -5.40 15.38
N MET A 37 2.41 -4.39 14.62
CA MET A 37 1.21 -4.50 13.79
C MET A 37 1.54 -5.48 12.66
N GLU A 38 1.47 -6.78 12.98
CA GLU A 38 1.66 -7.83 11.99
C GLU A 38 0.57 -7.72 10.94
N ALA A 39 0.96 -7.66 9.67
CA ALA A 39 0.03 -7.66 8.55
C ALA A 39 -0.72 -9.01 8.54
N LYS A 40 -1.96 -9.01 9.04
CA LYS A 40 -2.79 -10.22 9.17
C LYS A 40 -3.39 -10.69 7.86
N PHE A 41 -3.68 -9.75 6.96
CA PHE A 41 -4.37 -10.06 5.72
C PHE A 41 -3.58 -9.57 4.52
N PHE A 42 -3.53 -10.42 3.49
CA PHE A 42 -2.92 -10.12 2.21
C PHE A 42 -3.83 -10.59 1.08
N ARG A 43 -3.86 -9.82 -0.01
CA ARG A 43 -4.50 -10.20 -1.26
C ARG A 43 -3.56 -9.89 -2.41
N PHE A 44 -3.31 -10.91 -3.22
CA PHE A 44 -2.48 -10.77 -4.39
C PHE A 44 -3.31 -10.55 -5.64
N LEU A 45 -2.89 -9.59 -6.45
CA LEU A 45 -3.45 -9.30 -7.75
C LEU A 45 -2.38 -9.48 -8.82
N LYS A 46 -2.78 -10.06 -9.94
CA LYS A 46 -1.95 -10.29 -11.12
C LYS A 46 -2.46 -9.43 -12.25
N LEU A 47 -1.56 -8.64 -12.83
CA LEU A 47 -1.83 -7.88 -14.05
C LEU A 47 -1.47 -8.74 -15.26
N VAL A 48 -2.46 -9.00 -16.12
CA VAL A 48 -2.30 -9.77 -17.35
C VAL A 48 -2.61 -8.87 -18.53
N GLY A 49 -1.58 -8.56 -19.32
CA GLY A 49 -1.71 -7.72 -20.50
C GLY A 49 -0.36 -7.27 -21.01
N VAL A 50 -0.33 -6.78 -22.26
CA VAL A 50 0.89 -6.21 -22.84
C VAL A 50 0.97 -4.75 -22.39
N GLY A 51 2.12 -4.36 -21.83
CA GLY A 51 2.35 -2.99 -21.35
C GLY A 51 1.70 -2.66 -20.00
N PHE A 52 1.09 -3.64 -19.31
CA PHE A 52 0.52 -3.40 -17.99
C PHE A 52 1.61 -3.38 -16.94
N LYS A 53 1.62 -2.33 -16.12
CA LYS A 53 2.63 -2.16 -15.07
C LYS A 53 1.99 -1.47 -13.87
N ALA A 54 2.29 -1.97 -12.68
CA ALA A 54 2.02 -1.29 -11.43
C ALA A 54 3.28 -0.61 -10.91
N ARG A 55 3.16 0.64 -10.47
CA ARG A 55 4.20 1.39 -9.77
C ARG A 55 3.64 1.82 -8.43
N THR A 56 4.41 1.62 -7.38
CA THR A 56 4.08 2.07 -6.04
C THR A 56 4.98 3.24 -5.67
N GLU A 57 4.41 4.27 -5.08
CA GLU A 57 5.14 5.41 -4.51
C GLU A 57 4.75 5.63 -3.04
N ARG A 58 5.51 6.48 -2.35
CA ARG A 58 5.30 6.83 -0.92
C ARG A 58 5.12 5.59 -0.02
N GLU A 59 6.02 4.63 -0.15
CA GLU A 59 6.08 3.40 0.67
C GLU A 59 4.78 2.58 0.70
N GLY A 60 4.02 2.55 -0.41
CA GLY A 60 2.80 1.74 -0.48
C GLY A 60 1.51 2.49 -0.22
N ARG A 61 1.55 3.82 -0.09
CA ARG A 61 0.36 4.67 0.06
C ARG A 61 -0.25 5.10 -1.27
N GLU A 62 0.57 5.23 -2.32
CA GLU A 62 0.09 5.62 -3.65
C GLU A 62 0.43 4.53 -4.65
N LEU A 63 -0.59 4.15 -5.44
CA LEU A 63 -0.49 3.14 -6.47
C LEU A 63 -0.82 3.77 -7.82
N PHE A 64 0.11 3.66 -8.75
CA PHE A 64 -0.04 4.09 -10.14
C PHE A 64 -0.13 2.87 -11.04
N LEU A 65 -1.16 2.82 -11.88
CA LEU A 65 -1.44 1.70 -12.77
C LEU A 65 -1.40 2.14 -14.23
N LYS A 66 -0.52 1.51 -15.00
CA LYS A 66 -0.52 1.55 -16.47
C LYS A 66 -1.34 0.38 -16.98
N LEU A 67 -2.56 0.65 -17.46
CA LEU A 67 -3.51 -0.38 -17.92
C LEU A 67 -3.82 -0.28 -19.42
N GLY A 68 -3.05 0.52 -20.17
CA GLY A 68 -3.31 0.82 -21.57
C GLY A 68 -4.31 1.95 -21.81
N TYR A 69 -4.64 2.72 -20.76
CA TYR A 69 -5.26 4.04 -20.91
C TYR A 69 -4.21 5.08 -21.32
N SER A 70 -4.66 6.22 -21.85
CA SER A 70 -3.76 7.32 -22.24
C SER A 70 -3.03 7.95 -21.04
N HIS A 71 -3.64 7.92 -19.86
CA HIS A 71 -3.06 8.39 -18.60
C HIS A 71 -2.97 7.26 -17.58
N GLU A 72 -2.11 7.43 -16.58
CA GLU A 72 -1.96 6.48 -15.47
C GLU A 72 -3.13 6.63 -14.50
N VAL A 73 -3.63 5.50 -13.98
CA VAL A 73 -4.68 5.52 -12.96
C VAL A 73 -4.01 5.57 -11.59
N GLN A 74 -4.27 6.64 -10.85
CA GLN A 74 -3.75 6.83 -9.49
C GLN A 74 -4.77 6.36 -8.45
N PHE A 75 -4.29 5.61 -7.47
CA PHE A 75 -5.04 5.16 -6.30
C PHE A 75 -4.33 5.56 -5.02
N THR A 76 -5.07 6.18 -4.11
CA THR A 76 -4.61 6.44 -2.75
C THR A 76 -5.07 5.30 -1.85
N ALA A 77 -4.12 4.56 -1.26
CA ALA A 77 -4.42 3.52 -0.30
C ALA A 77 -4.84 4.14 1.04
N PRO A 78 -5.89 3.60 1.70
CA PRO A 78 -6.28 4.05 3.03
C PRO A 78 -5.20 3.71 4.06
N PRO A 79 -5.11 4.42 5.21
CA PRO A 79 -3.99 4.29 6.16
C PRO A 79 -3.81 2.89 6.76
N ALA A 80 -4.86 2.06 6.74
CA ALA A 80 -4.85 0.69 7.24
C ALA A 80 -4.38 -0.36 6.20
N VAL A 81 -4.15 0.06 4.94
CA VAL A 81 -3.76 -0.82 3.83
C VAL A 81 -2.46 -0.31 3.22
N ARG A 82 -1.51 -1.22 3.01
CA ARG A 82 -0.29 -0.96 2.24
C ARG A 82 -0.30 -1.78 0.97
N VAL A 83 0.32 -1.23 -0.07
CA VAL A 83 0.44 -1.87 -1.37
C VAL A 83 1.90 -2.13 -1.69
N PHE A 84 2.23 -3.37 -1.98
CA PHE A 84 3.58 -3.80 -2.36
C PHE A 84 3.59 -4.32 -3.80
N CYS A 85 4.59 -3.88 -4.57
CA CYS A 85 4.88 -4.40 -5.89
C CYS A 85 6.09 -5.33 -5.81
N PHE A 86 5.87 -6.63 -5.95
CA PHE A 86 6.98 -7.60 -6.04
C PHE A 86 7.57 -7.62 -7.46
N LYS A 87 6.68 -7.60 -8.44
CA LYS A 87 6.99 -7.51 -9.86
C LYS A 87 6.08 -6.44 -10.45
N PRO A 88 6.43 -5.83 -11.60
CA PRO A 88 5.52 -4.87 -12.25
C PRO A 88 4.14 -5.47 -12.59
N ASN A 89 4.03 -6.80 -12.64
CA ASN A 89 2.80 -7.53 -12.96
C ASN A 89 2.13 -8.17 -11.73
N ILE A 90 2.75 -8.12 -10.54
CA ILE A 90 2.22 -8.76 -9.33
C ILE A 90 2.16 -7.73 -8.21
N LEU A 91 0.93 -7.45 -7.78
CA LEU A 91 0.59 -6.54 -6.71
C LEU A 91 0.19 -7.34 -5.47
N CYS A 92 0.57 -6.86 -4.29
CA CYS A 92 0.10 -7.38 -3.01
C CYS A 92 -0.47 -6.24 -2.18
N CYS A 93 -1.75 -6.35 -1.84
CA CYS A 93 -2.41 -5.46 -0.89
C CYS A 93 -2.36 -6.14 0.48
N THR A 94 -1.74 -5.50 1.46
CA THR A 94 -1.65 -6.00 2.84
C THR A 94 -2.30 -5.02 3.81
N GLY A 95 -2.78 -5.52 4.94
CA GLY A 95 -3.37 -4.65 5.95
C GLY A 95 -3.81 -5.40 7.21
N LEU A 96 -4.33 -4.62 8.15
CA LEU A 96 -4.87 -5.10 9.42
C LEU A 96 -6.35 -5.51 9.30
N ASP A 97 -7.10 -4.80 8.44
CA ASP A 97 -8.55 -4.97 8.28
C ASP A 97 -8.87 -5.76 7.00
N LYS A 98 -9.55 -6.91 7.14
CA LYS A 98 -9.95 -7.74 6.00
C LYS A 98 -10.80 -6.97 4.99
N ASP A 99 -11.86 -6.32 5.44
CA ASP A 99 -12.83 -5.68 4.53
C ASP A 99 -12.23 -4.52 3.75
N ARG A 100 -11.36 -3.72 4.39
CA ARG A 100 -10.67 -2.61 3.72
C ARG A 100 -9.69 -3.11 2.66
N VAL A 101 -8.94 -4.16 2.94
CA VAL A 101 -8.04 -4.79 1.95
C VAL A 101 -8.84 -5.33 0.77
N HIS A 102 -9.96 -6.00 1.01
CA HIS A 102 -10.82 -6.54 -0.07
C HIS A 102 -11.49 -5.44 -0.87
N HIS A 103 -12.00 -4.40 -0.21
CA HIS A 103 -12.63 -3.26 -0.86
C HIS A 103 -11.63 -2.53 -1.76
N PHE A 104 -10.43 -2.25 -1.27
CA PHE A 104 -9.37 -1.64 -2.05
C PHE A 104 -8.93 -2.51 -3.23
N ALA A 105 -8.71 -3.82 -3.00
CA ALA A 105 -8.37 -4.75 -4.08
C ALA A 105 -9.49 -4.87 -5.12
N GLY A 106 -10.75 -4.82 -4.69
CA GLY A 106 -11.93 -4.81 -5.56
C GLY A 106 -12.01 -3.53 -6.40
N ALA A 107 -11.72 -2.36 -5.81
CA ALA A 107 -11.65 -1.09 -6.53
C ALA A 107 -10.58 -1.14 -7.63
N VAL A 108 -9.38 -1.64 -7.32
CA VAL A 108 -8.31 -1.84 -8.31
C VAL A 108 -8.73 -2.81 -9.41
N ARG A 109 -9.38 -3.93 -9.08
CA ARG A 109 -9.91 -4.89 -10.07
C ARG A 109 -10.99 -4.28 -10.97
N SER A 110 -11.82 -3.40 -10.42
CA SER A 110 -12.93 -2.78 -11.15
C SER A 110 -12.48 -1.88 -12.31
N CYS A 111 -11.28 -1.31 -12.25
CA CYS A 111 -10.71 -0.53 -13.36
C CYS A 111 -10.59 -1.34 -14.64
N LYS A 112 -10.06 -2.56 -14.55
CA LYS A 112 -9.93 -3.43 -15.71
C LYS A 112 -10.26 -4.88 -15.36
N PRO A 113 -11.55 -5.25 -15.38
CA PRO A 113 -11.96 -6.61 -15.07
C PRO A 113 -11.40 -7.58 -16.12
N PRO A 114 -11.23 -8.86 -15.75
CA PRO A 114 -10.71 -9.86 -16.68
C PRO A 114 -11.65 -10.09 -17.87
N GLU A 115 -11.09 -10.03 -19.07
CA GLU A 115 -11.82 -10.27 -20.31
C GLU A 115 -12.16 -11.77 -20.48
N VAL A 116 -13.40 -12.07 -20.90
CA VAL A 116 -13.93 -13.44 -21.07
C VAL A 116 -13.24 -14.25 -22.19
N TYR A 117 -12.59 -13.60 -23.16
CA TYR A 117 -11.95 -14.29 -24.29
C TYR A 117 -10.44 -14.46 -24.13
N LYS A 118 -9.73 -13.38 -23.76
CA LYS A 118 -8.26 -13.36 -23.70
C LYS A 118 -7.72 -13.41 -22.26
N GLY A 119 -8.58 -13.31 -21.24
CA GLY A 119 -8.17 -13.26 -19.84
C GLY A 119 -7.28 -12.06 -19.50
N LYS A 120 -7.28 -11.02 -20.34
CA LYS A 120 -6.52 -9.78 -20.08
C LYS A 120 -7.26 -8.95 -19.04
N GLY A 121 -6.53 -8.36 -18.10
CA GLY A 121 -7.11 -7.56 -17.02
C GLY A 121 -6.33 -7.71 -15.73
N ILE A 122 -6.99 -7.34 -14.63
CA ILE A 122 -6.50 -7.52 -13.26
C ILE A 122 -7.24 -8.71 -12.66
N LEU A 123 -6.49 -9.73 -12.25
CA LEU A 123 -7.01 -10.97 -11.69
C LEU A 123 -6.56 -11.10 -10.24
N TYR A 124 -7.31 -11.83 -9.42
CA TYR A 124 -6.70 -12.41 -8.24
C TYR A 124 -5.80 -13.58 -8.63
N ILE A 125 -4.72 -13.83 -7.88
CA ILE A 125 -3.82 -14.95 -8.18
C ILE A 125 -4.55 -16.30 -8.13
N ASP A 126 -5.50 -16.43 -7.21
CA ASP A 126 -6.22 -17.69 -6.96
C ASP A 126 -7.49 -17.84 -7.83
N GLU A 127 -7.80 -16.86 -8.68
CA GLU A 127 -9.03 -16.84 -9.49
C GLU A 127 -8.85 -17.58 -10.82
N VAL A 128 -9.70 -18.59 -11.06
CA VAL A 128 -9.75 -19.32 -12.33
C VAL A 128 -10.84 -18.72 -13.23
N ILE A 129 -10.44 -18.15 -14.37
CA ILE A 129 -11.37 -17.57 -15.35
C ILE A 129 -11.80 -18.64 -16.37
N LYS A 130 -13.11 -18.75 -16.60
CA LYS A 130 -13.67 -19.53 -17.70
C LYS A 130 -13.58 -18.72 -18.99
N LEU A 131 -12.62 -19.09 -19.85
CA LEU A 131 -12.44 -18.46 -21.15
C LEU A 131 -13.43 -19.02 -22.16
N LYS A 132 -14.13 -18.15 -22.90
CA LYS A 132 -14.91 -18.59 -24.05
C LYS A 132 -13.97 -18.89 -25.22
N PRO A 133 -14.21 -19.99 -25.96
CA PRO A 133 -13.43 -20.27 -27.16
C PRO A 133 -13.66 -19.14 -28.16
N GLY A 134 -12.61 -18.36 -28.43
CA GLY A 134 -12.65 -17.38 -29.50
C GLY A 134 -12.68 -18.07 -30.86
N LYS A 135 -13.08 -17.34 -31.90
CA LYS A 135 -12.87 -17.76 -33.29
C LYS A 135 -11.36 -17.85 -33.51
N LYS A 136 -10.79 -19.05 -33.37
CA LYS A 136 -9.40 -19.32 -33.73
C LYS A 136 -9.31 -19.14 -35.24
N GLN A 137 -8.89 -17.97 -35.70
CA GLN A 137 -8.34 -17.87 -37.04
C GLN A 137 -7.08 -18.73 -37.01
N LYS A 138 -7.14 -19.88 -37.69
CA LYS A 138 -6.00 -20.74 -37.95
C LYS A 138 -4.98 -19.85 -38.68
N LYS A 139 -3.90 -19.49 -38.00
CA LYS A 139 -2.79 -18.80 -38.62
C LYS A 139 -1.93 -19.84 -39.33
#